data_AF-A0A9D9WEP3-F1
#
_entry.id   AF-A0A9D9WEP3-F1
#
_cell.length_a   1.000
_cell.length_b   1.000
_cell.length_c   1.000
_cell.angle_alpha   90.00
_cell.angle_beta   90.00
_cell.angle_gamma   90.00
#
_symmetry.space_group_name_H-M   'P 1'
#
loop_
_entity.id
_entity.type
_entity.pdbx_description
1 polymer ?
#
loop_
_entity_poly.entity_id
_entity_poly.type
_entity_poly.pdbx_seq_one_letter_code
_entity_poly.pdbx_strand_id
1 'polypeptide(L)'
;LHLSDDERQMILDCFAKIEFELKQPIDKHSKKLIVSNIELFLGYCQRFYDRQFITREHVNKGILERFETLLNNYFESDQAQVYGIPSVSYFANELHLSANYFGDLIKRETGLTAKDYIQNKTIDVAKNRVFESDKTINEIAFEMGFKYPQHFTRLFKQRVGQTPNEFRSLN
;
A
#
# COMPACT_ATOMS: atom_id res chain seq x y z
N LEU A 1 9.16 10.72 -8.02
CA LEU A 1 9.36 11.73 -6.97
C LEU A 1 9.19 13.10 -7.62
N HIS A 2 8.23 13.91 -7.19
CA HIS A 2 8.12 15.29 -7.69
C HIS A 2 9.03 16.19 -6.85
N LEU A 3 9.92 16.92 -7.52
CA LEU A 3 10.87 17.85 -6.91
C LEU A 3 10.57 19.25 -7.42
N SER A 4 10.71 20.26 -6.55
CA SER A 4 10.81 21.65 -7.02
C SER A 4 12.17 21.87 -7.68
N ASP A 5 12.30 22.97 -8.42
CA ASP A 5 13.58 23.35 -9.03
C ASP A 5 14.68 23.54 -7.97
N ASP A 6 14.35 24.15 -6.83
CA ASP A 6 15.29 24.32 -5.71
C ASP A 6 15.80 22.97 -5.15
N GLU A 7 14.93 21.98 -5.03
CA GLU A 7 15.30 20.67 -4.50
C GLU A 7 16.07 19.83 -5.49
N ARG A 8 15.74 19.97 -6.78
CA ARG A 8 16.56 19.43 -7.84
C ARG A 8 17.96 20.03 -7.77
N GLN A 9 18.08 21.33 -7.55
CA GLN A 9 19.38 21.98 -7.38
C GLN A 9 20.14 21.46 -6.16
N MET A 10 19.47 21.27 -5.01
CA MET A 10 20.10 20.66 -3.83
C MET A 10 20.71 19.27 -4.11
N ILE A 11 20.03 18.45 -4.92
CA ILE A 11 20.57 17.14 -5.33
C ILE A 11 21.78 17.32 -6.27
N LEU A 12 21.68 18.22 -7.25
CA LEU A 12 22.76 18.49 -8.19
C LEU A 12 24.01 19.00 -7.48
N ASP A 13 23.87 19.81 -6.44
CA ASP A 13 24.99 20.31 -5.63
C ASP A 13 25.73 19.18 -4.91
N CYS A 14 25.02 18.16 -4.41
CA CYS A 14 25.65 16.97 -3.83
C CYS A 14 26.49 16.23 -4.87
N PHE A 15 25.97 16.05 -6.09
CA PHE A 15 26.73 15.41 -7.17
C PHE A 15 27.93 16.25 -7.61
N ALA A 16 27.78 17.57 -7.73
CA ALA A 16 28.86 18.47 -8.09
C ALA A 16 30.01 18.41 -7.08
N LYS A 17 29.70 18.33 -5.78
CA LYS A 17 30.70 18.17 -4.71
C LYS A 17 31.40 16.81 -4.78
N ILE A 18 30.66 15.72 -5.01
CA ILE A 18 31.27 14.38 -5.19
C ILE A 18 32.19 14.37 -6.41
N GLU A 19 31.74 14.93 -7.54
CA GLU A 19 32.53 15.02 -8.76
C GLU A 19 33.80 15.86 -8.55
N PHE A 20 33.69 16.96 -7.81
CA PHE A 20 34.85 17.78 -7.45
C PHE A 20 35.89 16.98 -6.67
N GLU A 21 35.49 16.28 -5.60
CA GLU A 21 36.38 15.45 -4.79
C GLU A 21 37.04 14.32 -5.61
N LEU A 22 36.30 13.70 -6.53
CA LEU A 22 36.83 12.64 -7.40
C LEU A 22 37.87 13.13 -8.41
N LYS A 23 37.88 14.42 -8.76
CA LYS A 23 38.86 15.03 -9.66
C LYS A 23 40.13 15.51 -8.95
N GLN A 24 40.11 15.60 -7.62
CA GLN A 24 41.29 16.02 -6.85
C GLN A 24 42.23 14.84 -6.56
N PRO A 25 43.53 15.10 -6.34
CA PRO A 25 44.44 14.10 -5.78
C PRO A 25 43.91 13.57 -4.45
N ILE A 26 43.85 12.25 -4.30
CA ILE A 26 43.31 11.61 -3.11
C ILE A 26 44.19 11.93 -1.90
N ASP A 27 43.57 12.48 -0.86
CA ASP A 27 44.19 12.70 0.43
C ASP A 27 43.46 11.92 1.55
N LYS A 28 43.90 12.13 2.80
CA LYS A 28 43.31 11.45 3.97
C LYS A 28 41.85 11.84 4.26
N HIS A 29 41.33 12.90 3.62
CA HIS A 29 40.00 13.45 3.81
C HIS A 29 39.03 13.13 2.67
N SER A 30 39.52 12.97 1.43
CA SER A 30 38.67 12.81 0.23
C SER A 30 37.57 11.75 0.41
N LYS A 31 37.93 10.57 0.94
CA LYS A 31 36.96 9.49 1.18
C LYS A 31 35.84 9.91 2.15
N LYS A 32 36.18 10.64 3.22
CA LYS A 32 35.21 11.11 4.21
C LYS A 32 34.24 12.11 3.58
N LEU A 33 34.75 13.06 2.78
CA LEU A 33 33.94 14.08 2.13
C LEU A 33 32.97 13.47 1.10
N ILE A 34 33.43 12.47 0.32
CA ILE A 34 32.55 11.75 -0.61
C ILE A 34 31.42 11.05 0.14
N VAL A 35 31.74 10.29 1.19
CA VAL A 35 30.73 9.58 2.01
C VAL A 35 29.72 10.55 2.60
N SER A 36 30.16 11.66 3.19
CA SER A 36 29.26 12.66 3.76
C SER A 36 28.33 13.32 2.73
N ASN A 37 28.78 13.51 1.48
CA ASN A 37 27.91 14.01 0.42
C ASN A 37 26.88 12.96 -0.04
N ILE A 38 27.23 11.67 -0.06
CA ILE A 38 26.29 10.59 -0.34
C ILE A 38 25.24 10.49 0.77
N GLU A 39 25.66 10.54 2.03
CA GLU A 39 24.74 10.56 3.18
C GLU A 39 23.76 11.74 3.10
N LEU A 40 24.26 12.94 2.76
CA LEU A 40 23.43 14.13 2.58
C LEU A 40 22.43 13.96 1.43
N PHE A 41 22.88 13.44 0.28
CA PHE A 41 22.01 13.13 -0.87
C PHE A 41 20.90 12.15 -0.49
N LEU A 42 21.24 11.06 0.20
CA LEU A 42 20.26 10.08 0.67
C LEU A 42 19.27 10.70 1.67
N GLY A 43 19.76 11.55 2.58
CA GLY A 43 18.92 12.32 3.49
C GLY A 43 17.93 13.24 2.77
N TYR A 44 18.36 13.91 1.70
CA TYR A 44 17.46 14.71 0.86
C TYR A 44 16.43 13.84 0.13
N CYS A 45 16.84 12.69 -0.42
CA CYS A 45 15.90 11.76 -1.07
C CYS A 45 14.78 11.33 -0.10
N GLN A 46 15.14 10.97 1.13
CA GLN A 46 14.17 10.61 2.16
C GLN A 46 13.28 11.79 2.55
N ARG A 47 13.85 12.97 2.80
CA ARG A 47 13.09 14.19 3.11
C ARG A 47 12.08 14.53 2.01
N PHE A 48 12.51 14.45 0.75
CA PHE A 48 11.66 14.78 -0.39
C PHE A 48 10.60 13.72 -0.67
N TYR A 49 10.85 12.47 -0.31
CA TYR A 49 9.83 11.42 -0.30
C TYR A 49 8.79 11.67 0.80
N ASP A 50 9.25 11.86 2.03
CA ASP A 50 8.37 12.02 3.20
C ASP A 50 7.47 13.25 3.09
N ARG A 51 8.00 14.37 2.59
CA ARG A 51 7.19 15.57 2.40
C ARG A 51 6.10 15.38 1.35
N GLN A 52 6.24 14.46 0.37
CA GLN A 52 5.21 14.24 -0.66
C GLN A 52 3.88 13.85 -0.02
N PHE A 53 3.92 13.24 1.17
CA PHE A 53 2.73 12.92 1.95
C PHE A 53 2.14 14.14 2.67
N ILE A 54 2.97 15.10 3.09
CA ILE A 54 2.55 16.32 3.80
C ILE A 54 2.01 17.36 2.82
N THR A 55 2.77 17.70 1.78
CA THR A 55 2.39 18.78 0.84
C THR A 55 1.21 18.40 -0.06
N ARG A 56 0.85 17.11 -0.10
CA ARG A 56 -0.25 16.60 -0.93
C ARG A 56 -1.39 16.00 -0.11
N GLU A 57 -1.54 16.38 1.17
CA GLU A 57 -2.55 15.81 2.08
C GLU A 57 -3.96 15.78 1.46
N HIS A 58 -4.39 16.85 0.79
CA HIS A 58 -5.69 16.88 0.10
C HIS A 58 -5.79 15.89 -1.09
N VAL A 59 -4.71 15.74 -1.87
CA VAL A 59 -4.66 14.79 -2.99
C VAL A 59 -4.62 13.36 -2.44
N ASN A 60 -3.90 13.14 -1.34
CA ASN A 60 -3.76 11.87 -0.65
C ASN A 60 -5.11 11.38 -0.07
N LYS A 61 -5.89 12.27 0.56
CA LYS A 61 -7.27 11.99 0.97
C LYS A 61 -8.15 11.58 -0.21
N GLY A 62 -8.06 12.29 -1.34
CA GLY A 62 -8.78 11.90 -2.56
C GLY A 62 -8.36 10.54 -3.12
N ILE A 63 -7.09 10.15 -2.97
CA ILE A 63 -6.63 8.80 -3.37
C ILE A 63 -7.21 7.73 -2.44
N LEU A 64 -7.26 7.99 -1.12
CA LEU A 64 -7.87 7.06 -0.17
C LEU A 64 -9.37 6.87 -0.45
N GLU A 65 -10.12 7.95 -0.65
CA GLU A 65 -11.55 7.88 -1.01
C GLU A 65 -11.78 7.09 -2.32
N ARG A 66 -10.94 7.33 -3.33
CA ARG A 66 -10.99 6.57 -4.59
C ARG A 66 -10.64 5.10 -4.38
N PHE A 67 -9.65 4.79 -3.55
CA PHE A 67 -9.32 3.42 -3.20
C PHE A 67 -10.49 2.72 -2.51
N GLU A 68 -11.12 3.35 -1.53
CA GLU A 68 -12.29 2.80 -0.83
C GLU A 68 -13.45 2.56 -1.79
N THR A 69 -13.70 3.50 -2.69
CA THR A 69 -14.72 3.36 -3.74
C THR A 69 -14.41 2.18 -4.66
N LEU A 70 -13.17 2.07 -5.16
CA LEU A 70 -12.74 0.96 -6.02
C LEU A 70 -12.87 -0.38 -5.29
N LEU A 71 -12.50 -0.43 -4.01
CA LEU A 71 -12.56 -1.65 -3.20
C LEU A 71 -14.00 -2.07 -2.93
N ASN A 72 -14.90 -1.13 -2.63
CA ASN A 72 -16.34 -1.40 -2.49
C ASN A 72 -16.92 -1.94 -3.80
N ASN A 73 -16.69 -1.23 -4.91
CA ASN A 73 -17.18 -1.62 -6.23
C ASN A 73 -16.67 -3.01 -6.64
N TYR A 74 -15.43 -3.37 -6.26
CA TYR A 74 -14.86 -4.69 -6.54
C TYR A 74 -15.65 -5.82 -5.87
N PHE A 75 -16.16 -5.61 -4.66
CA PHE A 75 -16.94 -6.61 -3.93
C PHE A 75 -18.45 -6.54 -4.19
N GLU A 76 -18.96 -5.41 -4.65
CA GLU A 76 -20.36 -5.26 -5.09
C GLU A 76 -20.60 -5.81 -6.50
N SER A 77 -19.54 -5.91 -7.31
CA SER A 77 -19.58 -6.51 -8.64
C SER A 77 -19.10 -7.96 -8.65
N ASP A 78 -19.25 -8.64 -9.78
CA ASP A 78 -18.77 -10.02 -10.00
C ASP A 78 -17.23 -10.12 -10.12
N GLN A 79 -16.50 -9.02 -9.95
CA GLN A 79 -15.05 -8.96 -10.12
C GLN A 79 -14.33 -9.93 -9.18
N ALA A 80 -14.77 -10.04 -7.92
CA ALA A 80 -14.19 -10.99 -6.98
C ALA A 80 -14.35 -12.44 -7.45
N GLN A 81 -15.50 -12.79 -8.03
CA GLN A 81 -15.75 -14.14 -8.53
C GLN A 81 -14.94 -14.43 -9.81
N VAL A 82 -14.80 -13.45 -10.69
CA VAL A 82 -14.13 -13.61 -11.99
C VAL A 82 -12.61 -13.56 -11.87
N TYR A 83 -12.07 -12.59 -11.13
CA TYR A 83 -10.63 -12.32 -11.06
C TYR A 83 -9.99 -12.74 -9.72
N GLY A 84 -10.79 -13.12 -8.73
CA GLY A 84 -10.34 -13.56 -7.42
C GLY A 84 -10.24 -12.42 -6.40
N ILE A 85 -9.52 -12.66 -5.30
CA ILE A 85 -9.33 -11.66 -4.24
C ILE A 85 -8.45 -10.52 -4.77
N PRO A 86 -8.83 -9.24 -4.58
CA PRO A 86 -8.07 -8.14 -5.12
C PRO A 86 -6.72 -7.99 -4.40
N SER A 87 -5.70 -7.54 -5.13
CA SER A 87 -4.34 -7.35 -4.61
C SER A 87 -4.00 -5.87 -4.41
N VAL A 88 -2.98 -5.60 -3.61
CA VAL A 88 -2.41 -4.25 -3.47
C VAL A 88 -1.94 -3.71 -4.84
N SER A 89 -1.36 -4.56 -5.68
CA SER A 89 -0.89 -4.16 -7.02
C SER A 89 -2.02 -3.79 -7.96
N TYR A 90 -3.18 -4.45 -7.86
CA TYR A 90 -4.37 -4.11 -8.64
C TYR A 90 -4.79 -2.67 -8.37
N PHE A 91 -5.04 -2.30 -7.11
CA PHE A 91 -5.47 -0.94 -6.77
C PHE A 91 -4.40 0.11 -7.03
N ALA A 92 -3.12 -0.22 -6.82
CA ALA A 92 -2.03 0.69 -7.17
C ALA A 92 -2.05 1.05 -8.67
N ASN A 93 -2.25 0.05 -9.54
CA ASN A 93 -2.34 0.27 -10.99
C ASN A 93 -3.58 1.09 -11.38
N GLU A 94 -4.75 0.80 -10.81
CA GLU A 94 -5.99 1.55 -11.05
C GLU A 94 -5.90 3.02 -10.60
N LEU A 95 -5.04 3.31 -9.62
CA LEU A 95 -4.78 4.66 -9.12
C LEU A 95 -3.55 5.32 -9.78
N HIS A 96 -2.92 4.64 -10.74
CA HIS A 96 -1.69 5.09 -11.42
C HIS A 96 -0.53 5.38 -10.46
N LEU A 97 -0.35 4.53 -9.46
CA LEU A 97 0.70 4.60 -8.46
C LEU A 97 1.57 3.34 -8.51
N SER A 98 2.83 3.46 -8.07
CA SER A 98 3.61 2.27 -7.76
C SER A 98 3.04 1.58 -6.52
N ALA A 99 3.10 0.25 -6.47
CA ALA A 99 2.58 -0.51 -5.34
C ALA A 99 3.22 -0.12 -4.00
N ASN A 100 4.51 0.23 -4.00
CA ASN A 100 5.20 0.69 -2.79
C ASN A 100 4.67 2.05 -2.31
N TYR A 101 4.56 3.03 -3.23
CA TYR A 101 4.06 4.36 -2.86
C TYR A 101 2.60 4.28 -2.39
N PHE A 102 1.76 3.50 -3.09
CA PHE A 102 0.39 3.25 -2.66
C PHE A 102 0.33 2.59 -1.27
N GLY A 103 1.16 1.57 -1.03
CA GLY A 103 1.24 0.91 0.28
C GLY A 103 1.64 1.86 1.41
N ASP A 104 2.65 2.70 1.18
CA ASP A 104 3.11 3.71 2.13
C ASP A 104 2.05 4.78 2.38
N LEU A 105 1.36 5.22 1.32
CA LEU A 105 0.26 6.18 1.40
C LEU A 105 -0.87 5.66 2.29
N ILE A 106 -1.39 4.46 2.01
CA ILE A 106 -2.46 3.86 2.80
C ILE A 106 -2.01 3.68 4.26
N LYS A 107 -0.77 3.26 4.49
CA LYS A 107 -0.23 3.09 5.85
C LYS A 107 -0.12 4.40 6.62
N ARG A 108 0.25 5.49 5.96
CA ARG A 108 0.32 6.81 6.61
C ARG A 108 -1.06 7.35 6.95
N GLU A 109 -2.02 7.25 6.04
CA GLU A 109 -3.36 7.81 6.23
C GLU A 109 -4.21 6.97 7.21
N THR A 110 -4.10 5.64 7.16
CA THR A 110 -4.97 4.73 7.92
C THR A 110 -4.31 4.06 9.11
N GLY A 111 -2.97 4.10 9.21
CA GLY A 111 -2.18 3.33 10.16
C GLY A 111 -2.05 1.83 9.83
N LEU A 112 -2.77 1.34 8.81
CA LEU A 112 -2.79 -0.07 8.40
C LEU A 112 -2.05 -0.27 7.08
N THR A 113 -1.42 -1.43 6.89
CA THR A 113 -0.88 -1.76 5.56
C THR A 113 -2.04 -1.88 4.55
N ALA A 114 -1.80 -1.53 3.28
CA ALA A 114 -2.81 -1.70 2.23
C ALA A 114 -3.34 -3.14 2.15
N LYS A 115 -2.48 -4.14 2.39
CA LYS A 115 -2.87 -5.55 2.46
C LYS A 115 -3.82 -5.82 3.62
N ASP A 116 -3.53 -5.30 4.81
CA ASP A 116 -4.40 -5.46 5.98
C ASP A 116 -5.73 -4.75 5.79
N TYR A 117 -5.72 -3.57 5.18
CA TYR A 117 -6.94 -2.83 4.85
C TYR A 117 -7.84 -3.66 3.92
N ILE A 118 -7.30 -4.18 2.82
CA ILE A 118 -8.05 -5.05 1.89
C ILE A 118 -8.59 -6.29 2.61
N GLN A 119 -7.77 -6.95 3.44
CA GLN A 119 -8.20 -8.13 4.18
C GLN A 119 -9.29 -7.82 5.20
N ASN A 120 -9.21 -6.71 5.93
CA ASN A 120 -10.25 -6.29 6.85
C ASN A 120 -11.56 -6.06 6.11
N LYS A 121 -11.52 -5.31 5.01
CA LYS A 121 -12.71 -5.07 4.19
C LYS A 121 -13.29 -6.37 3.61
N THR A 122 -12.43 -7.28 3.16
CA THR A 122 -12.84 -8.62 2.68
C THR A 122 -13.61 -9.37 3.77
N ILE A 123 -13.14 -9.30 5.01
CA ILE A 123 -13.80 -9.95 6.16
C ILE A 123 -15.10 -9.27 6.53
N ASP A 124 -15.17 -7.94 6.48
CA ASP A 124 -16.42 -7.23 6.79
C ASP A 124 -17.51 -7.55 5.76
N VAL A 125 -17.16 -7.58 4.46
CA VAL A 125 -18.08 -8.06 3.41
C VAL A 125 -18.46 -9.52 3.64
N ALA A 126 -17.50 -10.37 4.01
CA ALA A 126 -17.76 -11.77 4.27
C ALA A 126 -18.71 -11.99 5.46
N LYS A 127 -18.59 -11.21 6.55
CA LYS A 127 -19.51 -11.29 7.69
C LYS A 127 -20.94 -11.02 7.25
N ASN A 128 -21.16 -9.96 6.47
CA ASN A 128 -22.49 -9.62 5.94
C ASN A 128 -23.03 -10.76 5.07
N ARG A 129 -22.24 -11.29 4.13
CA ARG A 129 -22.68 -12.42 3.28
C ARG A 129 -22.95 -13.70 4.06
N VAL A 130 -22.17 -14.00 5.11
CA VAL A 130 -22.38 -15.17 5.96
C VAL A 130 -23.68 -15.05 6.75
N PHE A 131 -24.05 -13.83 7.14
CA PHE A 131 -25.25 -13.51 7.91
C PHE A 131 -26.52 -13.44 7.04
N GLU A 132 -26.46 -12.75 5.91
CA GLU A 132 -27.64 -12.43 5.08
C GLU A 132 -28.01 -13.54 4.08
N SER A 133 -27.15 -14.54 3.89
CA SER A 133 -27.32 -15.53 2.82
C SER A 133 -27.62 -16.94 3.31
N ASP A 134 -28.64 -17.53 2.68
CA ASP A 134 -28.93 -18.98 2.74
C ASP A 134 -27.86 -19.85 2.03
N LYS A 135 -26.86 -19.23 1.40
CA LYS A 135 -25.77 -19.94 0.72
C LYS A 135 -24.88 -20.69 1.72
N THR A 136 -24.31 -21.79 1.25
CA THR A 136 -23.27 -22.53 1.97
C THR A 136 -21.99 -21.68 2.10
N ILE A 137 -21.20 -21.96 3.13
CA ILE A 137 -19.90 -21.30 3.33
C ILE A 137 -18.96 -21.49 2.13
N ASN A 138 -19.09 -22.61 1.42
CA ASN A 138 -18.31 -22.88 0.21
C ASN A 138 -18.72 -21.95 -0.93
N GLU A 139 -20.01 -21.78 -1.20
CA GLU A 139 -20.51 -20.86 -2.22
C GLU A 139 -20.09 -19.42 -1.93
N ILE A 140 -20.22 -18.98 -0.67
CA ILE A 140 -19.77 -17.64 -0.26
C ILE A 140 -18.26 -17.48 -0.49
N ALA A 141 -17.45 -18.50 -0.17
CA ALA A 141 -16.01 -18.44 -0.41
C ALA A 141 -15.69 -18.27 -1.90
N PHE A 142 -16.37 -19.01 -2.78
CA PHE A 142 -16.16 -18.90 -4.22
C PHE A 142 -16.59 -17.52 -4.77
N GLU A 143 -17.74 -16.99 -4.32
CA GLU A 143 -18.22 -15.65 -4.70
C GLU A 143 -17.32 -14.53 -4.17
N MET A 144 -16.61 -14.78 -3.08
CA MET A 144 -15.60 -13.87 -2.53
C MET A 144 -14.23 -14.02 -3.22
N GLY A 145 -14.13 -14.85 -4.27
CA GLY A 145 -12.91 -15.04 -5.06
C GLY A 145 -11.88 -16.01 -4.48
N PHE A 146 -12.24 -16.78 -3.45
CA PHE A 146 -11.36 -17.79 -2.90
C PHE A 146 -11.41 -19.06 -3.75
N LYS A 147 -10.27 -19.43 -4.32
CA LYS A 147 -10.12 -20.71 -5.06
C LYS A 147 -10.37 -21.95 -4.20
N TYR A 148 -10.08 -21.85 -2.90
CA TYR A 148 -10.23 -22.93 -1.94
C TYR A 148 -10.96 -22.41 -0.69
N PRO A 149 -12.16 -22.93 -0.35
CA PRO A 149 -12.92 -22.50 0.82
C PRO A 149 -12.17 -22.62 2.15
N GLN A 150 -11.19 -23.53 2.25
CA GLN A 150 -10.37 -23.69 3.45
C GLN A 150 -9.53 -22.44 3.74
N HIS A 151 -9.08 -21.73 2.70
CA HIS A 151 -8.36 -20.47 2.87
C HIS A 151 -9.27 -19.35 3.39
N PHE A 152 -10.52 -19.30 2.91
CA PHE A 152 -11.53 -18.40 3.43
C PHE A 152 -11.79 -18.66 4.92
N THR A 153 -12.12 -19.90 5.29
CA THR A 153 -12.38 -20.29 6.68
C THR A 153 -11.21 -19.97 7.61
N ARG A 154 -9.96 -20.22 7.16
CA ARG A 154 -8.76 -19.89 7.94
C ARG A 154 -8.60 -18.38 8.14
N LEU A 155 -8.74 -17.59 7.07
CA LEU A 155 -8.63 -16.14 7.14
C LEU A 155 -9.74 -15.54 8.03
N PHE A 156 -10.97 -16.01 7.86
CA PHE A 156 -12.11 -15.57 8.65
C PHE A 156 -11.89 -15.87 10.13
N LYS A 157 -11.52 -17.11 10.48
CA LYS A 157 -11.22 -17.46 11.88
C LYS A 157 -10.07 -16.64 12.45
N GLN A 158 -9.02 -16.38 11.66
CA GLN A 158 -7.89 -15.57 12.11
C GLN A 158 -8.30 -14.13 12.44
N ARG A 159 -9.22 -13.54 11.67
CA ARG A 159 -9.62 -12.13 11.81
C ARG A 159 -10.81 -11.93 12.75
N VAL A 160 -11.70 -12.92 12.86
CA VAL A 160 -12.95 -12.84 13.63
C VAL A 160 -12.88 -13.62 14.95
N GLY A 161 -11.93 -14.57 15.08
CA GLY A 161 -11.78 -15.43 16.26
C GLY A 161 -12.57 -16.74 16.18
N GLN A 162 -13.57 -16.82 15.29
CA GLN A 162 -14.44 -17.97 15.09
C GLN A 162 -14.61 -18.30 13.61
N THR A 163 -14.94 -19.55 13.29
CA THR A 163 -15.19 -19.99 11.92
C THR A 163 -16.46 -19.34 11.35
N PRO A 164 -16.62 -19.27 10.01
CA PRO A 164 -17.84 -18.76 9.39
C PRO A 164 -19.11 -19.48 9.85
N ASN A 165 -19.05 -20.81 10.06
CA ASN A 165 -20.18 -21.58 10.56
C ASN A 165 -20.52 -21.22 12.01
N GLU A 166 -19.51 -21.13 12.90
CA GLU A 166 -19.72 -20.69 14.29
C GLU A 166 -20.30 -19.28 14.33
N PHE A 167 -19.79 -18.37 13.48
CA PHE A 167 -20.29 -17.00 13.37
C PHE A 167 -21.76 -16.95 12.94
N ARG A 168 -22.16 -17.79 11.97
CA ARG A 168 -23.54 -17.89 11.50
C ARG A 168 -24.48 -18.43 12.57
N SER A 169 -24.06 -19.39 13.39
CA SER A 169 -24.92 -20.00 14.41
C SER A 169 -25.12 -19.14 15.67
N LEU A 170 -24.36 -18.06 15.83
CA LEU A 170 -24.41 -17.18 17.00
C LEU A 170 -25.41 -16.03 16.88
N ASN A 171 -25.95 -15.79 15.69
CA ASN A 171 -26.93 -14.73 15.41
C ASN A 171 -28.07 -15.28 14.53
#